data_AF-A0A852ZI03-F1
#
_entry.id   AF-A0A852ZI03-F1
#
_cell.length_a   1.000
_cell.length_b   1.000
_cell.length_c   1.000
_cell.angle_alpha   90.00
_cell.angle_beta   90.00
_cell.angle_gamma   90.00
#
_symmetry.space_group_name_H-M   'P 1'
#
loop_
_entity.id
_entity.type
_entity.pdbx_description
1 polymer ?
#
loop_
_entity_poly.entity_id
_entity_poly.type
_entity_poly.pdbx_seq_one_letter_code
_entity_poly.pdbx_strand_id
1 'polypeptide(L)'
;MPHMKSTDATRTPSPPRRPDSSPSTPPRNPEALPAVIAGVVCWIVVNANLLALAGSHLPLRASSLADPPTVAAILRTNAMYVEIFALMVVVRLLTRHRPGAELVASRAPDRQVAKRETQLVLAYGVAAMVGGYLLGRAFGWHAFGFHLDGMVIRTGQPVAPAEAVAWAAYNLVAYAVVPLAFFRRRYSAEQLNLRSGNRRGDLLVIVVVLLLESAVQLLTVTDSILGLAPRQALLGAPLTFALSFAGTVLPTMVFIFCVLTPRYLRLTGSVPATVLLGGLTYALLHFFDGWTTFASPVDALISVLYLVLFYTGPGMFKTYLTLRTANAWTHVWAYHAIAPHTLVDTPMFVRIFGIRP
;
A
#
# COMPACT_ATOMS: atom_id res chain seq x y z
N MET A 1 33.95 38.01 76.14
CA MET A 1 34.11 36.71 75.43
C MET A 1 32.79 35.97 75.49
N PRO A 2 32.45 35.11 74.52
CA PRO A 2 32.90 35.05 73.12
C PRO A 2 31.75 35.61 72.22
N HIS A 3 31.57 35.38 70.91
CA HIS A 3 32.41 34.80 69.85
C HIS A 3 32.03 35.51 68.52
N MET A 4 32.99 35.92 67.70
CA MET A 4 32.71 36.17 66.26
C MET A 4 32.72 34.83 65.52
N LYS A 5 31.77 34.59 64.61
CA LYS A 5 31.91 33.52 63.61
C LYS A 5 32.43 34.10 62.30
N SER A 6 33.51 33.48 61.83
CA SER A 6 34.20 33.80 60.59
C SER A 6 33.31 33.59 59.37
N THR A 7 33.58 34.41 58.35
CA THR A 7 33.25 34.19 56.94
C THR A 7 33.52 32.74 56.49
N ASP A 8 32.66 32.22 55.62
CA ASP A 8 33.07 31.19 54.66
C ASP A 8 32.69 31.64 53.23
N ALA A 9 33.54 31.29 52.28
CA ALA A 9 33.68 32.01 51.02
C ALA A 9 32.82 31.47 49.88
N THR A 10 32.54 32.37 48.95
CA THR A 10 31.98 32.15 47.62
C THR A 10 32.44 30.84 46.94
N ARG A 11 31.59 29.81 46.95
CA ARG A 11 31.65 28.74 45.95
C ARG A 11 31.01 29.21 44.66
N THR A 12 31.82 29.54 43.66
CA THR A 12 31.36 29.71 42.29
C THR A 12 30.83 28.37 41.76
N PRO A 13 29.61 28.32 41.17
CA PRO A 13 29.10 27.09 40.58
C PRO A 13 29.93 26.72 39.35
N SER A 14 30.30 25.44 39.24
CA SER A 14 31.01 24.92 38.06
C SER A 14 30.16 25.14 36.80
N PRO A 15 30.75 25.55 35.67
CA PRO A 15 30.00 25.75 34.44
C PRO A 15 29.35 24.43 33.98
N PRO A 16 28.13 24.46 33.42
CA PRO A 16 27.47 23.25 32.93
C PRO A 16 28.32 22.59 31.84
N ARG A 17 28.61 21.29 32.00
CA ARG A 17 29.25 20.49 30.94
C ARG A 17 28.41 20.64 29.67
N ARG A 18 29.02 21.12 28.59
CA ARG A 18 28.41 21.03 27.26
C ARG A 18 28.15 19.54 26.97
N PRO A 19 26.94 19.15 26.52
CA PRO A 19 26.76 17.79 26.03
C PRO A 19 27.65 17.59 24.79
N ASP A 20 28.39 16.49 24.75
CA ASP A 20 29.24 16.13 23.61
C ASP A 20 28.38 15.91 22.36
N SER A 21 28.23 16.95 21.55
CA SER A 21 27.59 16.89 20.23
C SER A 21 28.53 16.25 19.20
N SER A 22 29.04 15.07 19.53
CA SER A 22 29.60 14.17 18.52
C SER A 22 28.45 13.72 17.61
N PRO A 23 28.56 13.87 16.28
CA PRO A 23 27.52 13.39 15.38
C PRO A 23 27.55 11.87 15.41
N SER A 24 26.63 11.27 16.16
CA SER A 24 26.50 9.83 16.26
C SER A 24 26.25 9.25 14.87
N THR A 25 27.25 8.52 14.36
CA THR A 25 27.12 7.78 13.10
C THR A 25 25.84 6.95 13.16
N PRO A 26 24.87 7.14 12.25
CA PRO A 26 23.59 6.46 12.36
C PRO A 26 23.82 4.96 12.40
N PRO A 27 23.26 4.23 13.38
CA PRO A 27 23.56 2.82 13.58
C PRO A 27 23.23 2.04 12.30
N ARG A 28 24.24 1.36 11.74
CA ARG A 28 24.04 0.45 10.62
C ARG A 28 23.03 -0.61 11.06
N ASN A 29 21.89 -0.67 10.39
CA ASN A 29 20.86 -1.66 10.69
C ASN A 29 21.27 -3.00 10.06
N PRO A 30 21.72 -4.01 10.84
CA PRO A 30 22.25 -5.25 10.29
C PRO A 30 21.18 -6.08 9.56
N GLU A 31 19.91 -5.86 9.88
CA GLU A 31 18.76 -6.58 9.30
C GLU A 31 18.30 -6.00 7.94
N ALA A 32 18.94 -4.94 7.45
CA ALA A 32 18.60 -4.35 6.15
C ALA A 32 19.03 -5.23 4.97
N LEU A 33 20.28 -5.73 4.98
CA LEU A 33 20.83 -6.53 3.89
C LEU A 33 20.15 -7.92 3.73
N PRO A 34 19.91 -8.71 4.81
CA PRO A 34 19.21 -9.98 4.69
C PRO A 34 17.79 -9.82 4.13
N ALA A 35 17.06 -8.77 4.51
CA ALA A 35 15.73 -8.49 3.99
C ALA A 35 15.74 -8.18 2.48
N VAL A 36 16.70 -7.37 2.02
CA VAL A 36 16.87 -7.07 0.58
C VAL A 36 17.22 -8.34 -0.20
N ILE A 37 18.15 -9.17 0.30
CA ILE A 37 18.49 -10.45 -0.32
C ILE A 37 17.26 -11.37 -0.41
N ALA A 38 16.50 -11.51 0.68
CA ALA A 38 15.28 -12.33 0.68
C ALA A 38 14.24 -11.83 -0.34
N GLY A 39 14.07 -10.51 -0.48
CA GLY A 39 13.22 -9.91 -1.51
C GLY A 39 13.68 -10.22 -2.94
N VAL A 40 14.98 -10.10 -3.21
CA VAL A 40 15.57 -10.43 -4.52
C VAL A 40 15.45 -11.93 -4.83
N VAL A 41 15.73 -12.81 -3.87
CA VAL A 41 15.56 -14.27 -4.03
C VAL A 41 14.10 -14.62 -4.30
N CYS A 42 13.16 -14.03 -3.55
CA CYS A 42 11.73 -14.23 -3.79
C CYS A 42 11.32 -13.79 -5.20
N TRP A 43 11.77 -12.61 -5.65
CA TRP A 43 11.52 -12.10 -7.00
C TRP A 43 12.08 -13.03 -8.10
N ILE A 44 13.32 -13.53 -7.94
CA ILE A 44 13.93 -14.50 -8.88
C ILE A 44 13.09 -15.79 -8.91
N VAL A 45 12.75 -16.35 -7.75
CA VAL A 45 11.96 -17.59 -7.63
C VAL A 45 10.58 -17.44 -8.28
N VAL A 46 9.90 -16.31 -8.06
CA VAL A 46 8.59 -16.03 -8.67
C VAL A 46 8.69 -15.98 -10.20
N ASN A 47 9.66 -15.23 -10.74
CA ASN A 47 9.88 -15.14 -12.19
C ASN A 47 10.23 -16.50 -12.81
N ALA A 48 11.15 -17.26 -12.20
CA ALA A 48 11.55 -18.56 -12.69
C ALA A 48 10.40 -19.57 -12.71
N ASN A 49 9.56 -19.60 -11.66
CA ASN A 49 8.41 -20.50 -11.62
C ASN A 49 7.31 -20.08 -12.61
N LEU A 50 7.05 -18.79 -12.80
CA LEU A 50 6.10 -18.32 -13.81
C LEU A 50 6.54 -18.73 -15.23
N LEU A 51 7.82 -18.56 -15.56
CA LEU A 51 8.40 -18.99 -16.85
C LEU A 51 8.36 -20.52 -17.03
N ALA A 52 8.55 -21.29 -15.96
CA ALA A 52 8.52 -22.75 -16.01
C ALA A 52 7.11 -23.36 -16.11
N LEU A 53 6.09 -22.68 -15.57
CA LEU A 53 4.75 -23.25 -15.38
C LEU A 53 3.69 -22.70 -16.34
N ALA A 54 3.75 -21.41 -16.71
CA ALA A 54 2.62 -20.74 -17.34
C ALA A 54 2.52 -20.87 -18.87
N GLY A 55 3.32 -21.75 -19.50
CA GLY A 55 3.27 -21.99 -20.95
C GLY A 55 3.43 -20.72 -21.79
N SER A 56 2.82 -20.70 -22.97
CA SER A 56 2.90 -19.57 -23.91
C SER A 56 2.11 -18.33 -23.47
N HIS A 57 0.99 -18.50 -22.78
CA HIS A 57 0.13 -17.43 -22.27
C HIS A 57 -0.33 -17.74 -20.84
N LEU A 58 -0.35 -16.73 -19.97
CA LEU A 58 -0.78 -16.86 -18.58
C LEU A 58 -2.23 -17.39 -18.52
N PRO A 59 -2.53 -18.52 -17.85
CA PRO A 59 -3.87 -19.13 -17.77
C PRO A 59 -4.82 -18.37 -16.83
N LEU A 60 -4.77 -17.04 -16.82
CA LEU A 60 -5.53 -16.16 -15.94
C LEU A 60 -6.84 -15.70 -16.58
N ARG A 61 -7.83 -15.34 -15.78
CA ARG A 61 -9.15 -14.84 -16.24
C ARG A 61 -9.13 -13.35 -16.63
N ALA A 62 -7.99 -12.88 -17.14
CA ALA A 62 -7.75 -11.50 -17.54
C ALA A 62 -7.73 -11.35 -19.06
N SER A 63 -8.68 -10.60 -19.61
CA SER A 63 -8.69 -10.23 -21.04
C SER A 63 -7.44 -9.43 -21.42
N SER A 64 -6.94 -8.55 -20.53
CA SER A 64 -5.69 -7.80 -20.78
C SER A 64 -4.41 -8.63 -20.72
N LEU A 65 -4.48 -9.90 -20.31
CA LEU A 65 -3.33 -10.82 -20.23
C LEU A 65 -3.47 -12.05 -21.15
N ALA A 66 -4.59 -12.18 -21.87
CA ALA A 66 -4.83 -13.27 -22.81
C ALA A 66 -3.93 -13.13 -24.06
N ASP A 67 -3.91 -11.95 -24.69
CA ASP A 67 -3.14 -11.70 -25.91
C ASP A 67 -1.61 -11.66 -25.74
N PRO A 68 -1.02 -10.96 -24.74
CA PRO A 68 0.43 -10.91 -24.60
C PRO A 68 0.99 -12.28 -24.17
N PRO A 69 2.06 -12.80 -24.80
CA PRO A 69 2.73 -14.00 -24.33
C PRO A 69 3.22 -13.87 -22.88
N THR A 70 3.29 -14.98 -22.15
CA THR A 70 3.74 -15.07 -20.75
C THR A 70 5.00 -14.24 -20.48
N VAL A 71 6.02 -14.37 -21.33
CA VAL A 71 7.28 -13.62 -21.22
C VAL A 71 7.05 -12.10 -21.30
N ALA A 72 6.19 -11.63 -22.22
CA ALA A 72 5.90 -10.21 -22.37
C ALA A 72 5.10 -9.64 -21.18
N ALA A 73 4.16 -10.41 -20.63
CA ALA A 73 3.42 -10.03 -19.43
C ALA A 73 4.33 -9.94 -18.19
N ILE A 74 5.23 -10.91 -18.01
CA ILE A 74 6.24 -10.92 -16.95
C ILE A 74 7.21 -9.74 -17.11
N LEU A 75 7.76 -9.50 -18.30
CA LEU A 75 8.68 -8.39 -18.56
C LEU A 75 8.01 -7.02 -18.34
N ARG A 76 6.75 -6.84 -18.77
CA ARG A 76 5.97 -5.61 -18.49
C ARG A 76 5.79 -5.39 -16.99
N THR A 77 5.46 -6.45 -16.25
CA THR A 77 5.31 -6.38 -14.79
C THR A 77 6.64 -6.08 -14.08
N ASN A 78 7.75 -6.62 -14.57
CA ASN A 78 9.09 -6.28 -14.09
C ASN A 78 9.50 -4.82 -14.41
N ALA A 79 9.07 -4.29 -15.56
CA ALA A 79 9.31 -2.88 -15.89
C ALA A 79 8.62 -1.93 -14.89
N MET A 80 7.45 -2.29 -14.36
CA MET A 80 6.80 -1.53 -13.27
C MET A 80 7.67 -1.46 -12.01
N TYR A 81 8.50 -2.47 -11.69
CA TYR A 81 9.44 -2.37 -10.56
C TYR A 81 10.51 -1.28 -10.78
N VAL A 82 10.94 -1.04 -12.03
CA VAL A 82 11.90 0.02 -12.34
C VAL A 82 11.31 1.39 -12.02
N GLU A 83 10.05 1.61 -12.39
CA GLU A 83 9.27 2.80 -12.03
C GLU A 83 9.10 2.92 -10.50
N ILE A 84 8.65 1.86 -9.82
CA ILE A 84 8.51 1.80 -8.35
C ILE A 84 9.81 2.22 -7.65
N PHE A 85 10.96 1.69 -8.09
CA PHE A 85 12.25 2.05 -7.51
C PHE A 85 12.68 3.48 -7.85
N ALA A 86 12.42 3.98 -9.06
CA ALA A 86 12.66 5.37 -9.42
C ALA A 86 11.82 6.33 -8.54
N LEU A 87 10.54 6.05 -8.34
CA LEU A 87 9.65 6.81 -7.45
C LEU A 87 10.12 6.72 -5.98
N MET A 88 10.61 5.57 -5.51
CA MET A 88 11.24 5.46 -4.18
C MET A 88 12.48 6.36 -4.05
N VAL A 89 13.32 6.46 -5.09
CA VAL A 89 14.47 7.38 -5.10
C VAL A 89 14.02 8.84 -5.05
N VAL A 90 13.02 9.24 -5.85
CA VAL A 90 12.44 10.60 -5.82
C VAL A 90 11.90 10.93 -4.42
N VAL A 91 11.11 10.04 -3.82
CA VAL A 91 10.59 10.20 -2.45
C VAL A 91 11.73 10.27 -1.44
N ARG A 92 12.79 9.45 -1.58
CA ARG A 92 13.96 9.50 -0.69
C ARG A 92 14.61 10.88 -0.73
N LEU A 93 14.79 11.46 -1.91
CA LEU A 93 15.37 12.79 -2.10
C LEU A 93 14.50 13.90 -1.46
N LEU A 94 13.21 13.94 -1.79
CA LEU A 94 12.23 14.91 -1.24
C LEU A 94 12.03 14.81 0.28
N THR A 95 12.36 13.67 0.87
CA THR A 95 12.23 13.40 2.31
C THR A 95 13.57 13.24 3.01
N ARG A 96 14.72 13.51 2.36
CA ARG A 96 16.04 13.00 2.82
C ARG A 96 16.42 13.39 4.25
N HIS A 97 15.99 14.57 4.70
CA HIS A 97 16.19 15.13 6.04
C HIS A 97 15.02 14.90 7.03
N ARG A 98 13.99 14.10 6.66
CA ARG A 98 12.83 13.82 7.52
C ARG A 98 13.04 12.53 8.35
N PRO A 99 12.75 12.54 9.66
CA PRO A 99 12.83 11.37 10.55
C PRO A 99 11.57 10.49 10.43
N GLY A 100 11.15 10.17 9.20
CA GLY A 100 9.85 9.55 8.95
C GLY A 100 9.69 8.17 9.60
N ALA A 101 10.69 7.29 9.43
CA ALA A 101 10.61 5.93 9.95
C ALA A 101 10.75 5.92 11.47
N GLU A 102 11.59 6.80 12.01
CA GLU A 102 11.81 7.02 13.43
C GLU A 102 10.52 7.52 14.11
N LEU A 103 9.77 8.43 13.45
CA LEU A 103 8.45 8.88 13.90
C LEU A 103 7.40 7.77 13.86
N VAL A 104 7.37 6.93 12.81
CA VAL A 104 6.46 5.77 12.76
C VAL A 104 6.81 4.76 13.86
N ALA A 105 8.09 4.52 14.12
CA ALA A 105 8.55 3.59 15.16
C ALA A 105 8.20 4.06 16.57
N SER A 106 8.35 5.37 16.88
CA SER A 106 8.01 5.93 18.19
C SER A 106 6.50 6.00 18.46
N ARG A 107 5.68 6.03 17.41
CA ARG A 107 4.21 5.97 17.47
C ARG A 107 3.63 4.58 17.65
N ALA A 108 4.37 3.54 17.25
CA ALA A 108 3.92 2.15 17.34
C ALA A 108 3.80 1.68 18.81
N PRO A 109 2.88 0.74 19.11
CA PRO A 109 2.82 0.11 20.44
C PRO A 109 4.07 -0.74 20.73
N ASP A 110 4.22 -1.19 21.97
CA ASP A 110 5.34 -2.06 22.36
C ASP A 110 5.35 -3.41 21.65
N ARG A 111 6.55 -4.01 21.52
CA ARG A 111 6.80 -5.17 20.64
C ARG A 111 5.86 -6.35 20.89
N GLN A 112 5.51 -6.63 22.14
CA GLN A 112 4.55 -7.71 22.48
C GLN A 112 3.12 -7.37 22.02
N VAL A 113 2.66 -6.14 22.26
CA VAL A 113 1.35 -5.65 21.81
C VAL A 113 1.29 -5.61 20.27
N ALA A 114 2.33 -5.07 19.64
CA ALA A 114 2.48 -5.05 18.18
C ALA A 114 2.44 -6.46 17.57
N LYS A 115 3.03 -7.47 18.22
CA LYS A 115 2.97 -8.88 17.76
C LYS A 115 1.53 -9.40 17.81
N ARG A 116 0.88 -9.30 18.98
CA ARG A 116 -0.50 -9.76 19.19
C ARG A 116 -1.48 -9.07 18.24
N GLU A 117 -1.40 -7.75 18.13
CA GLU A 117 -2.28 -6.97 17.25
C GLU A 117 -2.03 -7.31 15.77
N THR A 118 -0.77 -7.45 15.33
CA THR A 118 -0.46 -7.89 13.96
C THR A 118 -1.09 -9.26 13.65
N GLN A 119 -0.96 -10.23 14.55
CA GLN A 119 -1.52 -11.57 14.36
C GLN A 119 -3.06 -11.54 14.31
N LEU A 120 -3.71 -10.79 15.21
CA LEU A 120 -5.16 -10.65 15.22
C LEU A 120 -5.70 -9.90 13.99
N VAL A 121 -5.00 -8.86 13.53
CA VAL A 121 -5.39 -8.11 12.33
C VAL A 121 -5.21 -8.95 11.07
N LEU A 122 -4.12 -9.71 10.95
CA LEU A 122 -3.93 -10.63 9.82
C LEU A 122 -5.01 -11.74 9.80
N ALA A 123 -5.31 -12.36 10.94
CA ALA A 123 -6.39 -13.34 11.04
C ALA A 123 -7.76 -12.75 10.69
N TYR A 124 -8.04 -11.52 11.16
CA TYR A 124 -9.24 -10.77 10.78
C TYR A 124 -9.28 -10.46 9.28
N GLY A 125 -8.15 -10.09 8.68
CA GLY A 125 -8.05 -9.82 7.23
C GLY A 125 -8.36 -11.05 6.39
N VAL A 126 -7.85 -12.22 6.78
CA VAL A 126 -8.21 -13.50 6.14
C VAL A 126 -9.70 -13.80 6.31
N ALA A 127 -10.27 -13.58 7.51
CA ALA A 127 -11.70 -13.78 7.75
C ALA A 127 -12.58 -12.83 6.92
N ALA A 128 -12.18 -11.56 6.77
CA ALA A 128 -12.86 -10.59 5.91
C ALA A 128 -12.72 -10.95 4.42
N MET A 129 -11.58 -11.47 4.00
CA MET A 129 -11.36 -11.89 2.61
C MET A 129 -12.22 -13.12 2.25
N VAL A 130 -12.29 -14.11 3.14
CA VAL A 130 -13.18 -15.27 3.00
C VAL A 130 -14.65 -14.84 3.09
N GLY A 131 -14.99 -13.90 3.98
CA GLY A 131 -16.34 -13.32 4.07
C GLY A 131 -16.77 -12.62 2.78
N GLY A 132 -15.90 -11.82 2.18
CA GLY A 132 -16.15 -11.13 0.91
C GLY A 132 -16.29 -12.10 -0.27
N TYR A 133 -15.51 -13.17 -0.30
CA TYR A 133 -15.70 -14.29 -1.22
C TYR A 133 -17.09 -14.91 -1.05
N LEU A 134 -17.43 -15.38 0.16
CA LEU A 134 -18.70 -16.08 0.42
C LEU A 134 -19.92 -15.20 0.15
N LEU A 135 -19.87 -13.91 0.54
CA LEU A 135 -20.96 -12.97 0.34
C LEU A 135 -21.20 -12.67 -1.15
N GLY A 136 -20.13 -12.41 -1.91
CA GLY A 136 -20.22 -12.23 -3.36
C GLY A 136 -20.82 -13.45 -4.05
N ARG A 137 -20.32 -14.65 -3.73
CA ARG A 137 -20.86 -15.91 -4.29
C ARG A 137 -22.32 -16.16 -3.89
N ALA A 138 -22.75 -15.78 -2.68
CA ALA A 138 -24.13 -15.94 -2.23
C ALA A 138 -25.14 -15.07 -3.01
N PHE A 139 -24.72 -13.91 -3.51
CA PHE A 139 -25.52 -13.06 -4.40
C PHE A 139 -25.39 -13.43 -5.89
N GLY A 140 -24.64 -14.50 -6.23
CA GLY A 140 -24.35 -14.86 -7.63
C GLY A 140 -23.29 -13.99 -8.30
N TRP A 141 -22.64 -13.11 -7.55
CA TRP A 141 -21.63 -12.14 -8.00
C TRP A 141 -20.21 -12.71 -7.94
N HIS A 142 -19.23 -11.90 -8.38
CA HIS A 142 -17.80 -12.18 -8.18
C HIS A 142 -17.45 -12.12 -6.69
N ALA A 143 -16.29 -12.66 -6.33
CA ALA A 143 -15.78 -12.52 -4.97
C ALA A 143 -15.48 -11.04 -4.68
N PHE A 144 -15.81 -10.56 -3.47
CA PHE A 144 -15.39 -9.22 -3.06
C PHE A 144 -13.90 -9.23 -2.66
N GLY A 145 -13.03 -9.20 -3.68
CA GLY A 145 -11.59 -8.99 -3.55
C GLY A 145 -11.25 -7.56 -3.15
N PHE A 146 -9.96 -7.25 -3.02
CA PHE A 146 -9.52 -5.88 -2.69
C PHE A 146 -9.67 -4.92 -3.87
N HIS A 147 -9.74 -5.46 -5.09
CA HIS A 147 -10.32 -4.81 -6.26
C HIS A 147 -11.71 -5.38 -6.59
N LEU A 148 -12.51 -4.58 -7.30
CA LEU A 148 -13.66 -5.05 -8.06
C LEU A 148 -13.14 -5.78 -9.31
N ASP A 149 -13.90 -6.76 -9.80
CA ASP A 149 -13.52 -7.49 -11.01
C ASP A 149 -13.29 -6.52 -12.19
N GLY A 150 -12.15 -6.68 -12.88
CA GLY A 150 -11.73 -5.82 -13.99
C GLY A 150 -10.96 -4.53 -13.63
N MET A 151 -10.80 -4.16 -12.35
CA MET A 151 -9.96 -3.00 -11.98
C MET A 151 -8.47 -3.32 -12.16
N VAL A 152 -7.73 -2.36 -12.73
CA VAL A 152 -6.29 -2.40 -13.06
C VAL A 152 -5.90 -3.50 -14.08
N ILE A 153 -6.28 -4.76 -13.83
CA ILE A 153 -6.19 -5.88 -14.77
C ILE A 153 -7.60 -6.13 -15.32
N ARG A 154 -7.79 -5.97 -16.63
CA ARG A 154 -9.11 -6.15 -17.26
C ARG A 154 -9.48 -7.63 -17.33
N THR A 155 -10.72 -7.92 -17.01
CA THR A 155 -11.38 -9.22 -17.15
C THR A 155 -12.39 -9.15 -18.31
N GLY A 156 -12.97 -10.29 -18.67
CA GLY A 156 -14.05 -10.37 -19.67
C GLY A 156 -15.45 -10.50 -19.06
N GLN A 157 -15.58 -10.48 -17.72
CA GLN A 157 -16.85 -10.76 -17.05
C GLN A 157 -17.64 -9.45 -16.81
N PRO A 158 -18.98 -9.47 -16.96
CA PRO A 158 -19.80 -8.31 -16.67
C PRO A 158 -20.01 -8.13 -15.16
N VAL A 159 -19.72 -6.93 -14.66
CA VAL A 159 -20.00 -6.53 -13.28
C VAL A 159 -21.30 -5.71 -13.22
N ALA A 160 -22.18 -6.00 -12.27
CA ALA A 160 -23.43 -5.27 -12.11
C ALA A 160 -23.23 -3.96 -11.30
N PRO A 161 -24.02 -2.89 -11.53
CA PRO A 161 -24.01 -1.70 -10.68
C PRO A 161 -24.22 -1.99 -9.18
N ALA A 162 -25.14 -2.91 -8.87
CA ALA A 162 -25.42 -3.32 -7.49
C ALA A 162 -24.24 -4.06 -6.84
N GLU A 163 -23.54 -4.90 -7.61
CA GLU A 163 -22.33 -5.61 -7.20
C GLU A 163 -21.20 -4.61 -6.91
N ALA A 164 -20.97 -3.63 -7.79
CA ALA A 164 -19.95 -2.60 -7.60
C ALA A 164 -20.18 -1.76 -6.33
N VAL A 165 -21.44 -1.41 -6.03
CA VAL A 165 -21.80 -0.68 -4.80
C VAL A 165 -21.67 -1.57 -3.56
N ALA A 166 -22.12 -2.83 -3.63
CA ALA A 166 -22.05 -3.78 -2.53
C ALA A 166 -20.60 -4.15 -2.17
N TRP A 167 -19.75 -4.35 -3.17
CA TRP A 167 -18.30 -4.53 -3.03
C TRP A 167 -17.66 -3.34 -2.30
N ALA A 168 -17.92 -2.12 -2.77
CA ALA A 168 -17.35 -0.91 -2.19
C ALA A 168 -17.79 -0.72 -0.73
N ALA A 169 -19.08 -0.96 -0.44
CA ALA A 169 -19.62 -0.90 0.92
C ALA A 169 -19.04 -1.99 1.83
N TYR A 170 -18.92 -3.23 1.34
CA TYR A 170 -18.35 -4.35 2.10
C TYR A 170 -16.91 -4.05 2.51
N ASN A 171 -16.04 -3.70 1.55
CA ASN A 171 -14.64 -3.43 1.82
C ASN A 171 -14.45 -2.19 2.70
N LEU A 172 -15.23 -1.12 2.49
CA LEU A 172 -15.23 0.06 3.35
C LEU A 172 -15.52 -0.33 4.80
N VAL A 173 -16.55 -1.15 5.05
CA VAL A 173 -16.91 -1.59 6.39
C VAL A 173 -15.84 -2.51 6.99
N ALA A 174 -15.47 -3.57 6.27
CA ALA A 174 -14.60 -4.63 6.75
C ALA A 174 -13.15 -4.16 6.97
N TYR A 175 -12.57 -3.38 6.05
CA TYR A 175 -11.14 -3.05 6.11
C TYR A 175 -10.84 -1.62 6.56
N ALA A 176 -11.79 -0.68 6.44
CA ALA A 176 -11.62 0.68 6.93
C ALA A 176 -12.41 0.95 8.22
N VAL A 177 -13.75 0.90 8.21
CA VAL A 177 -14.58 1.38 9.33
C VAL A 177 -14.37 0.53 10.59
N VAL A 178 -14.50 -0.79 10.52
CA VAL A 178 -14.36 -1.67 11.70
C VAL A 178 -12.94 -1.61 12.29
N PRO A 179 -11.85 -1.75 11.50
CA PRO A 179 -10.49 -1.60 12.01
C PRO A 179 -10.23 -0.20 12.57
N LEU A 180 -10.62 0.87 11.87
CA LEU A 180 -10.41 2.24 12.35
C LEU A 180 -11.15 2.48 13.67
N ALA A 181 -12.42 2.07 13.79
CA ALA A 181 -13.20 2.21 15.02
C ALA A 181 -12.58 1.41 16.19
N PHE A 182 -12.07 0.20 15.94
CA PHE A 182 -11.41 -0.62 16.95
C PHE A 182 -10.08 0.00 17.42
N PHE A 183 -9.26 0.50 16.49
CA PHE A 183 -7.94 1.07 16.82
C PHE A 183 -8.01 2.51 17.35
N ARG A 184 -8.97 3.34 16.91
CA ARG A 184 -9.15 4.71 17.42
C ARG A 184 -9.59 4.79 18.89
N ARG A 185 -10.14 3.71 19.43
CA ARG A 185 -10.42 3.55 20.88
C ARG A 185 -9.15 3.39 21.73
N ARG A 186 -7.99 3.09 21.12
CA ARG A 186 -6.72 2.78 21.81
C ARG A 186 -5.55 3.68 21.40
N TYR A 187 -5.59 4.22 20.18
CA TYR A 187 -4.50 4.98 19.57
C TYR A 187 -4.99 6.31 19.02
N SER A 188 -4.20 7.38 19.22
CA SER A 188 -4.47 8.71 18.69
C SER A 188 -4.43 8.73 17.15
N ALA A 189 -4.89 9.84 16.55
CA ALA A 189 -4.81 10.02 15.09
C ALA A 189 -3.34 10.07 14.62
N GLU A 190 -2.46 10.68 15.40
CA GLU A 190 -1.02 10.72 15.17
C GLU A 190 -0.40 9.31 15.27
N GLN A 191 -0.76 8.52 16.28
CA GLN A 191 -0.24 7.15 16.45
C GLN A 191 -0.63 6.20 15.31
N LEU A 192 -1.78 6.44 14.68
CA LEU A 192 -2.24 5.72 13.48
C LEU A 192 -1.80 6.40 12.16
N ASN A 193 -0.89 7.38 12.19
CA ASN A 193 -0.43 8.13 11.03
C ASN A 193 -1.55 8.82 10.20
N LEU A 194 -2.70 9.09 10.80
CA LEU A 194 -3.83 9.79 10.17
C LEU A 194 -3.64 11.32 10.11
N ARG A 195 -2.59 11.84 10.78
CA ARG A 195 -2.27 13.27 10.84
C ARG A 195 -0.83 13.53 10.40
N SER A 196 -0.68 14.35 9.35
CA SER A 196 0.62 14.88 8.93
C SER A 196 1.26 15.75 10.01
N GLY A 197 2.55 15.52 10.28
CA GLY A 197 3.41 16.42 11.03
C GLY A 197 4.08 17.52 10.17
N ASN A 198 4.01 17.42 8.83
CA ASN A 198 4.62 18.37 7.91
C ASN A 198 3.76 18.51 6.64
N ARG A 199 2.64 19.23 6.75
CA ARG A 199 1.65 19.36 5.67
C ARG A 199 2.23 19.88 4.35
N ARG A 200 3.12 20.88 4.42
CA ARG A 200 3.77 21.46 3.22
C ARG A 200 4.70 20.45 2.55
N GLY A 201 5.52 19.76 3.35
CA GLY A 201 6.42 18.73 2.85
C GLY A 201 5.68 17.51 2.29
N ASP A 202 4.56 17.12 2.88
CA ASP A 202 3.75 16.00 2.39
C ASP A 202 3.00 16.38 1.12
N LEU A 203 2.46 17.61 1.03
CA LEU A 203 1.86 18.13 -0.20
C LEU A 203 2.87 18.13 -1.37
N LEU A 204 4.12 18.52 -1.14
CA LEU A 204 5.16 18.45 -2.17
C LEU A 204 5.40 17.01 -2.64
N VAL A 205 5.46 16.03 -1.72
CA VAL A 205 5.61 14.61 -2.08
C VAL A 205 4.39 14.12 -2.86
N ILE A 206 3.18 14.47 -2.42
CA ILE A 206 1.93 14.14 -3.11
C ILE A 206 1.93 14.67 -4.54
N VAL A 207 2.18 15.97 -4.74
CA VAL A 207 2.14 16.60 -6.07
C VAL A 207 3.20 16.00 -7.00
N VAL A 208 4.46 15.86 -6.56
CA VAL A 208 5.52 15.33 -7.42
C VAL A 208 5.26 13.88 -7.82
N VAL A 209 4.90 13.02 -6.86
CA VAL A 209 4.65 11.60 -7.17
C VAL A 209 3.39 11.43 -8.01
N LEU A 210 2.31 12.16 -7.71
CA LEU A 210 1.08 12.11 -8.48
C LEU A 210 1.31 12.55 -9.94
N LEU A 211 2.09 13.60 -10.18
CA LEU A 211 2.40 14.06 -11.54
C LEU A 211 3.23 13.02 -12.31
N LEU A 212 4.26 12.44 -11.68
CA LEU A 212 5.09 11.41 -12.31
C LEU A 212 4.28 10.16 -12.64
N GLU A 213 3.54 9.63 -11.67
CA GLU A 213 2.70 8.43 -11.83
C GLU A 213 1.61 8.64 -12.88
N SER A 214 0.90 9.77 -12.82
CA SER A 214 -0.15 10.08 -13.80
C SER A 214 0.43 10.20 -15.21
N ALA A 215 1.62 10.77 -15.35
CA ALA A 215 2.29 10.85 -16.65
C ALA A 215 2.64 9.46 -17.20
N VAL A 216 3.24 8.57 -16.40
CA VAL A 216 3.58 7.21 -16.87
C VAL A 216 2.32 6.41 -17.19
N GLN A 217 1.29 6.44 -16.33
CA GLN A 217 0.05 5.72 -16.60
C GLN A 217 -0.67 6.21 -17.86
N LEU A 218 -0.77 7.53 -18.08
CA LEU A 218 -1.41 8.08 -19.28
C LEU A 218 -0.59 7.82 -20.56
N LEU A 219 0.73 7.60 -20.45
CA LEU A 219 1.60 7.21 -21.57
C LEU A 219 1.61 5.70 -21.86
N THR A 220 1.26 4.86 -20.87
CA THR A 220 1.38 3.39 -20.97
C THR A 220 0.04 2.64 -21.01
N VAL A 221 -1.06 3.26 -20.59
CA VAL A 221 -2.40 2.65 -20.55
C VAL A 221 -3.31 3.25 -21.62
N THR A 222 -3.68 2.41 -22.59
CA THR A 222 -4.52 2.80 -23.75
C THR A 222 -6.02 2.90 -23.42
N ASP A 223 -6.59 1.99 -22.61
CA ASP A 223 -7.98 2.07 -22.06
C ASP A 223 -7.99 2.92 -20.78
N SER A 224 -7.66 4.21 -20.91
CA SER A 224 -7.67 5.20 -19.82
C SER A 224 -8.79 6.24 -19.98
N ILE A 225 -8.97 7.10 -18.97
CA ILE A 225 -9.94 8.21 -18.96
C ILE A 225 -9.88 9.11 -20.19
N LEU A 226 -8.73 9.21 -20.88
CA LEU A 226 -8.57 10.01 -22.09
C LEU A 226 -9.30 9.44 -23.31
N GLY A 227 -9.66 8.16 -23.31
CA GLY A 227 -10.44 7.51 -24.38
C GLY A 227 -11.95 7.72 -24.28
N LEU A 228 -12.43 8.53 -23.33
CA LEU A 228 -13.85 8.71 -23.03
C LEU A 228 -14.43 9.99 -23.61
N ALA A 229 -15.72 9.98 -23.94
CA ALA A 229 -16.44 11.20 -24.26
C ALA A 229 -16.47 12.16 -23.05
N PRO A 230 -16.53 13.50 -23.25
CA PRO A 230 -16.47 14.45 -22.14
C PRO A 230 -17.51 14.20 -21.03
N ARG A 231 -18.73 13.80 -21.38
CA ARG A 231 -19.78 13.45 -20.41
C ARG A 231 -19.45 12.18 -19.62
N GLN A 232 -18.86 11.18 -20.29
CA GLN A 232 -18.42 9.94 -19.65
C GLN A 232 -17.28 10.18 -18.68
N ALA A 233 -16.31 11.04 -19.02
CA ALA A 233 -15.26 11.46 -18.10
C ALA A 233 -15.85 12.26 -16.92
N LEU A 234 -16.72 13.24 -17.19
CA LEU A 234 -17.31 14.14 -16.18
C LEU A 234 -18.17 13.40 -15.13
N LEU A 235 -18.94 12.39 -15.54
CA LEU A 235 -19.80 11.61 -14.64
C LEU A 235 -19.11 10.35 -14.11
N GLY A 236 -18.32 9.69 -14.95
CA GLY A 236 -17.64 8.45 -14.63
C GLY A 236 -16.48 8.64 -13.66
N ALA A 237 -15.68 9.70 -13.80
CA ALA A 237 -14.50 9.87 -12.94
C ALA A 237 -14.86 10.14 -11.47
N PRO A 238 -15.84 11.00 -11.12
CA PRO A 238 -16.27 11.15 -9.73
C PRO A 238 -16.89 9.88 -9.13
N LEU A 239 -17.65 9.12 -9.94
CA LEU A 239 -18.23 7.83 -9.53
C LEU A 239 -17.13 6.78 -9.26
N THR A 240 -16.18 6.66 -10.18
CA THR A 240 -15.01 5.78 -10.07
C THR A 240 -14.17 6.14 -8.86
N PHE A 241 -13.88 7.43 -8.67
CA PHE A 241 -13.19 7.93 -7.50
C PHE A 241 -13.95 7.52 -6.24
N ALA A 242 -15.24 7.80 -6.12
CA ALA A 242 -16.02 7.48 -4.92
C ALA A 242 -16.04 5.97 -4.60
N LEU A 243 -16.33 5.12 -5.58
CA LEU A 243 -16.41 3.67 -5.40
C LEU A 243 -15.04 3.05 -5.12
N SER A 244 -14.00 3.44 -5.86
CA SER A 244 -12.63 2.94 -5.62
C SER A 244 -12.06 3.46 -4.29
N PHE A 245 -12.40 4.69 -3.91
CA PHE A 245 -11.95 5.30 -2.66
C PHE A 245 -12.54 4.57 -1.45
N ALA A 246 -13.81 4.20 -1.52
CA ALA A 246 -14.48 3.36 -0.52
C ALA A 246 -14.03 1.90 -0.54
N GLY A 247 -13.95 1.28 -1.73
CA GLY A 247 -13.75 -0.16 -1.90
C GLY A 247 -12.30 -0.65 -1.88
N THR A 248 -11.31 0.22 -2.17
CA THR A 248 -9.88 -0.14 -2.19
C THR A 248 -9.01 0.86 -1.43
N VAL A 249 -9.16 2.17 -1.67
CA VAL A 249 -8.18 3.15 -1.18
C VAL A 249 -8.21 3.31 0.34
N LEU A 250 -9.37 3.62 0.93
CA LEU A 250 -9.53 3.70 2.39
C LEU A 250 -9.28 2.35 3.10
N PRO A 251 -9.82 1.21 2.61
CA PRO A 251 -9.44 -0.14 3.04
C PRO A 251 -7.93 -0.31 3.18
N THR A 252 -7.17 -0.03 2.11
CA THR A 252 -5.72 -0.17 2.13
C THR A 252 -5.07 0.82 3.11
N MET A 253 -5.50 2.08 3.08
CA MET A 253 -4.97 3.16 3.91
C MET A 253 -5.06 2.81 5.40
N VAL A 254 -6.24 2.39 5.86
CA VAL A 254 -6.47 2.04 7.25
C VAL A 254 -5.80 0.72 7.59
N PHE A 255 -6.14 -0.34 6.86
CA PHE A 255 -5.78 -1.71 7.23
C PHE A 255 -4.27 -1.95 7.21
N ILE A 256 -3.62 -1.54 6.12
CA ILE A 256 -2.18 -1.72 5.97
C ILE A 256 -1.43 -0.57 6.62
N PHE A 257 -1.69 0.68 6.20
CA PHE A 257 -0.75 1.77 6.45
C PHE A 257 -0.95 2.50 7.79
N CYS A 258 -2.18 2.56 8.30
CA CYS A 258 -2.46 3.07 9.65
C CYS A 258 -2.24 2.00 10.73
N VAL A 259 -2.63 0.74 10.44
CA VAL A 259 -2.61 -0.34 11.42
C VAL A 259 -1.36 -1.23 11.29
N LEU A 260 -1.16 -1.94 10.18
CA LEU A 260 -0.09 -2.96 10.10
C LEU A 260 1.33 -2.36 9.97
N THR A 261 1.55 -1.34 9.14
CA THR A 261 2.89 -0.78 8.87
C THR A 261 3.67 -0.33 10.12
N PRO A 262 3.09 0.42 11.09
CA PRO A 262 3.79 0.75 12.33
C PRO A 262 4.18 -0.49 13.15
N ARG A 263 3.34 -1.52 13.12
CA ARG A 263 3.53 -2.76 13.87
C ARG A 263 4.60 -3.64 13.21
N TYR A 264 4.59 -3.75 11.88
CA TYR A 264 5.69 -4.35 11.11
C TYR A 264 7.02 -3.65 11.37
N LEU A 265 7.05 -2.32 11.44
CA LEU A 265 8.28 -1.60 11.76
C LEU A 265 8.77 -1.89 13.18
N ARG A 266 7.86 -1.96 14.17
CA ARG A 266 8.23 -2.35 15.55
C ARG A 266 8.69 -3.81 15.67
N LEU A 267 8.16 -4.71 14.85
CA LEU A 267 8.48 -6.14 14.86
C LEU A 267 9.77 -6.48 14.10
N THR A 268 10.01 -5.82 12.97
CA THR A 268 11.22 -6.03 12.15
C THR A 268 12.37 -5.12 12.54
N GLY A 269 12.13 -3.95 13.14
CA GLY A 269 13.17 -2.93 13.33
C GLY A 269 13.82 -2.43 12.03
N SER A 270 13.32 -2.84 10.85
CA SER A 270 14.02 -2.75 9.57
C SER A 270 13.08 -2.18 8.52
N VAL A 271 13.47 -1.04 7.93
CA VAL A 271 12.67 -0.36 6.89
C VAL A 271 12.52 -1.24 5.64
N PRO A 272 13.57 -1.88 5.07
CA PRO A 272 13.40 -2.81 3.95
C PRO A 272 12.46 -3.98 4.26
N ALA A 273 12.60 -4.62 5.43
CA ALA A 273 11.71 -5.71 5.83
C ALA A 273 10.25 -5.25 5.97
N THR A 274 10.03 -4.06 6.56
CA THR A 274 8.69 -3.46 6.67
C THR A 274 8.08 -3.16 5.31
N VAL A 275 8.86 -2.63 4.37
CA VAL A 275 8.43 -2.32 2.99
C VAL A 275 8.03 -3.61 2.26
N LEU A 276 8.83 -4.68 2.37
CA LEU A 276 8.53 -5.97 1.79
C LEU A 276 7.28 -6.62 2.41
N LEU A 277 7.14 -6.60 3.74
CA LEU A 277 5.94 -7.12 4.42
C LEU A 277 4.68 -6.34 4.03
N GLY A 278 4.75 -5.02 3.94
CA GLY A 278 3.62 -4.19 3.49
C GLY A 278 3.26 -4.46 2.02
N GLY A 279 4.26 -4.66 1.15
CA GLY A 279 4.07 -5.09 -0.23
C GLY A 279 3.40 -6.46 -0.36
N LEU A 280 3.93 -7.46 0.33
CA LEU A 280 3.38 -8.82 0.32
C LEU A 280 1.97 -8.88 0.92
N THR A 281 1.72 -8.14 2.01
CA THR A 281 0.37 -8.06 2.62
C THR A 281 -0.62 -7.39 1.67
N TYR A 282 -0.20 -6.32 0.98
CA TYR A 282 -1.01 -5.71 -0.05
C TYR A 282 -1.32 -6.72 -1.16
N ALA A 283 -0.33 -7.43 -1.70
CA ALA A 283 -0.53 -8.43 -2.73
C ALA A 283 -1.51 -9.54 -2.28
N LEU A 284 -1.32 -10.11 -1.09
CA LEU A 284 -2.15 -11.20 -0.57
C LEU A 284 -3.60 -10.81 -0.28
N LEU A 285 -3.94 -9.52 -0.10
CA LEU A 285 -5.34 -9.09 0.01
C LEU A 285 -6.10 -9.18 -1.33
N HIS A 286 -5.39 -9.22 -2.45
CA HIS A 286 -5.94 -9.39 -3.80
C HIS A 286 -6.10 -10.87 -4.19
N PHE A 287 -6.01 -11.81 -3.24
CA PHE A 287 -6.01 -13.26 -3.51
C PHE A 287 -7.27 -13.75 -4.25
N PHE A 288 -8.41 -13.07 -4.07
CA PHE A 288 -9.66 -13.36 -4.78
C PHE A 288 -10.05 -12.26 -5.80
N ASP A 289 -9.11 -11.44 -6.27
CA ASP A 289 -9.35 -10.58 -7.44
C ASP A 289 -9.75 -11.49 -8.63
N GLY A 290 -10.83 -11.18 -9.33
CA GLY A 290 -11.50 -12.17 -10.20
C GLY A 290 -10.77 -12.57 -11.49
N TRP A 291 -9.63 -11.95 -11.79
CA TRP A 291 -8.69 -12.46 -12.78
C TRP A 291 -7.91 -13.72 -12.33
N THR A 292 -7.84 -13.98 -11.02
CA THR A 292 -7.22 -15.20 -10.48
C THR A 292 -8.05 -16.45 -10.82
N THR A 293 -7.40 -17.61 -10.84
CA THR A 293 -8.06 -18.89 -11.12
C THR A 293 -7.55 -19.99 -10.20
N PHE A 294 -8.49 -20.84 -9.77
CA PHE A 294 -8.25 -21.96 -8.86
C PHE A 294 -8.79 -23.27 -9.46
N ALA A 295 -8.83 -23.36 -10.80
CA ALA A 295 -9.36 -24.51 -11.53
C ALA A 295 -8.50 -25.78 -11.37
N SER A 296 -7.18 -25.61 -11.21
CA SER A 296 -6.23 -26.67 -10.88
C SER A 296 -5.18 -26.16 -9.88
N PRO A 297 -4.39 -27.06 -9.24
CA PRO A 297 -3.28 -26.66 -8.38
C PRO A 297 -2.20 -25.83 -9.10
N VAL A 298 -2.00 -26.06 -10.40
CA VAL A 298 -1.02 -25.31 -11.22
C VAL A 298 -1.55 -23.91 -11.52
N ASP A 299 -2.82 -23.78 -11.89
CA ASP A 299 -3.47 -22.48 -12.14
C ASP A 299 -3.51 -21.62 -10.87
N ALA A 300 -3.78 -22.25 -9.73
CA ALA A 300 -3.74 -21.61 -8.42
C ALA A 300 -2.34 -21.10 -8.09
N LEU A 301 -1.31 -21.92 -8.32
CA LEU A 301 0.09 -21.52 -8.10
C LEU A 301 0.49 -20.37 -9.03
N ILE A 302 0.18 -20.43 -10.33
CA ILE A 302 0.46 -19.35 -11.28
C ILE A 302 -0.27 -18.06 -10.87
N SER A 303 -1.54 -18.15 -10.47
CA SER A 303 -2.33 -17.02 -9.98
C SER A 303 -1.66 -16.35 -8.79
N VAL A 304 -1.23 -17.13 -7.78
CA VAL A 304 -0.54 -16.61 -6.58
C VAL A 304 0.83 -16.01 -6.93
N LEU A 305 1.62 -16.67 -7.79
CA LEU A 305 2.93 -16.16 -8.22
C LEU A 305 2.79 -14.84 -8.99
N TYR A 306 1.85 -14.75 -9.92
CA TYR A 306 1.61 -13.53 -10.70
C TYR A 306 1.03 -12.41 -9.84
N LEU A 307 0.16 -12.73 -8.87
CA LEU A 307 -0.35 -11.79 -7.86
C LEU A 307 0.79 -11.21 -7.01
N VAL A 308 1.72 -12.05 -6.56
CA VAL A 308 2.90 -11.59 -5.80
C VAL A 308 3.78 -10.72 -6.70
N LEU A 309 4.00 -11.09 -7.96
CA LEU A 309 4.77 -10.28 -8.90
C LEU A 309 4.11 -8.91 -9.13
N PHE A 310 2.81 -8.87 -9.44
CA PHE A 310 2.11 -7.68 -9.89
C PHE A 310 1.82 -6.67 -8.77
N TYR A 311 1.32 -7.12 -7.61
CA TYR A 311 0.87 -6.21 -6.55
C TYR A 311 1.93 -5.87 -5.50
N THR A 312 3.01 -6.66 -5.35
CA THR A 312 4.02 -6.39 -4.31
C THR A 312 4.73 -5.05 -4.51
N GLY A 313 5.13 -4.70 -5.74
CA GLY A 313 5.75 -3.41 -6.06
C GLY A 313 4.91 -2.18 -5.64
N PRO A 314 3.66 -2.05 -6.12
CA PRO A 314 2.73 -1.01 -5.68
C PRO A 314 2.53 -0.95 -4.16
N GLY A 315 2.38 -2.11 -3.50
CA GLY A 315 2.26 -2.18 -2.03
C GLY A 315 3.52 -1.74 -1.29
N MET A 316 4.71 -2.11 -1.79
CA MET A 316 6.00 -1.64 -1.27
C MET A 316 6.09 -0.12 -1.33
N PHE A 317 5.70 0.51 -2.45
CA PHE A 317 5.79 1.96 -2.59
C PHE A 317 4.80 2.72 -1.69
N LYS A 318 3.55 2.24 -1.56
CA LYS A 318 2.57 2.79 -0.60
C LYS A 318 3.06 2.66 0.86
N THR A 319 3.72 1.55 1.19
CA THR A 319 4.40 1.37 2.49
C THR A 319 5.54 2.38 2.67
N TYR A 320 6.39 2.53 1.64
CA TYR A 320 7.53 3.42 1.65
C TYR A 320 7.12 4.88 1.84
N LEU A 321 6.12 5.37 1.09
CA LEU A 321 5.55 6.71 1.26
C LEU A 321 5.10 6.97 2.70
N THR A 322 4.39 6.01 3.30
CA THR A 322 3.94 6.09 4.70
C THR A 322 5.12 6.17 5.67
N LEU A 323 6.14 5.34 5.49
CA LEU A 323 7.36 5.36 6.32
C LEU A 323 8.20 6.63 6.12
N ARG A 324 8.24 7.21 4.93
CA ARG A 324 9.05 8.41 4.64
C ARG A 324 8.38 9.72 5.06
N THR A 325 7.05 9.73 5.23
CA THR A 325 6.27 10.91 5.63
C THR A 325 5.66 10.83 7.03
N ALA A 326 5.59 9.63 7.63
CA ALA A 326 4.83 9.35 8.85
C ALA A 326 3.35 9.79 8.74
N ASN A 327 2.78 9.64 7.54
CA ASN A 327 1.43 10.06 7.19
C ASN A 327 0.85 9.10 6.15
N ALA A 328 -0.23 8.40 6.51
CA ALA A 328 -0.90 7.45 5.63
C ALA A 328 -1.65 8.15 4.49
N TRP A 329 -2.05 9.42 4.62
CA TRP A 329 -2.70 10.15 3.51
C TRP A 329 -1.77 10.39 2.33
N THR A 330 -0.44 10.34 2.52
CA THR A 330 0.51 10.58 1.43
C THR A 330 0.30 9.59 0.29
N HIS A 331 0.21 8.28 0.56
CA HIS A 331 0.02 7.31 -0.53
C HIS A 331 -1.36 7.40 -1.19
N VAL A 332 -2.41 7.75 -0.42
CA VAL A 332 -3.78 7.92 -0.94
C VAL A 332 -3.81 8.91 -2.10
N TRP A 333 -3.19 10.07 -1.91
CA TRP A 333 -3.21 11.17 -2.87
C TRP A 333 -2.07 11.09 -3.89
N ALA A 334 -0.91 10.56 -3.50
CA ALA A 334 0.26 10.43 -4.38
C ALA A 334 0.15 9.28 -5.38
N TYR A 335 -0.40 8.14 -4.94
CA TYR A 335 -0.19 6.84 -5.58
C TYR A 335 -1.35 5.87 -5.22
N HIS A 336 -2.60 6.33 -5.31
CA HIS A 336 -3.73 5.41 -5.19
C HIS A 336 -5.04 5.90 -5.82
N ALA A 337 -5.60 7.00 -5.31
CA ALA A 337 -6.99 7.36 -5.59
C ALA A 337 -7.18 7.88 -7.02
N ILE A 338 -6.28 8.75 -7.46
CA ILE A 338 -6.29 9.30 -8.81
C ILE A 338 -5.62 8.30 -9.76
N ALA A 339 -4.36 7.97 -9.47
CA ALA A 339 -3.56 7.00 -10.20
C ALA A 339 -3.33 5.76 -9.30
N PRO A 340 -3.74 4.54 -9.69
CA PRO A 340 -4.41 4.17 -10.95
C PRO A 340 -5.91 4.48 -11.00
N HIS A 341 -6.65 4.43 -9.90
CA HIS A 341 -8.08 4.09 -10.01
C HIS A 341 -8.94 5.08 -10.79
N THR A 342 -8.78 6.38 -10.60
CA THR A 342 -9.57 7.36 -11.38
C THR A 342 -9.11 7.44 -12.84
N LEU A 343 -7.80 7.38 -13.12
CA LEU A 343 -7.28 7.51 -14.49
C LEU A 343 -7.48 6.24 -15.31
N VAL A 344 -7.27 5.07 -14.70
CA VAL A 344 -7.30 3.76 -15.36
C VAL A 344 -8.69 3.14 -15.28
N ASP A 345 -9.39 3.14 -14.13
CA ASP A 345 -10.63 2.34 -14.00
C ASP A 345 -11.90 3.06 -14.46
N THR A 346 -11.86 4.37 -14.76
CA THR A 346 -13.05 5.12 -15.19
C THR A 346 -13.77 4.52 -16.41
N PRO A 347 -13.08 4.08 -17.49
CA PRO A 347 -13.75 3.40 -18.60
C PRO A 347 -14.53 2.14 -18.19
N MET A 348 -14.06 1.41 -17.18
CA MET A 348 -14.77 0.24 -16.64
C MET A 348 -16.06 0.65 -15.92
N PHE A 349 -16.01 1.63 -15.02
CA PHE A 349 -17.21 2.11 -14.32
C PHE A 349 -18.22 2.79 -15.25
N VAL A 350 -17.76 3.50 -16.29
CA VAL A 350 -18.62 4.03 -17.37
C VAL A 350 -19.40 2.91 -18.06
N ARG A 351 -18.75 1.76 -18.32
CA ARG A 351 -19.41 0.57 -18.89
C ARG A 351 -20.39 -0.06 -17.90
N ILE A 352 -19.98 -0.32 -16.65
CA ILE A 352 -20.84 -0.91 -15.59
C ILE A 352 -22.12 -0.11 -15.39
N PHE A 353 -22.03 1.22 -15.29
CA PHE A 353 -23.16 2.11 -15.01
C PHE A 353 -23.86 2.65 -16.27
N GLY A 354 -23.49 2.17 -17.46
CA GLY A 354 -24.16 2.53 -18.73
C GLY A 354 -24.11 4.02 -19.07
N ILE A 355 -23.04 4.73 -18.67
CA ILE A 355 -22.92 6.18 -18.86
C ILE A 355 -22.73 6.46 -20.36
N ARG A 356 -23.75 7.04 -20.99
CA ARG A 356 -23.75 7.41 -22.42
C ARG A 356 -22.85 8.65 -22.68
N PRO A 357 -22.29 8.79 -23.89
CA PRO A 357 -21.53 9.96 -24.35
C PRO A 357 -22.20 11.31 -24.15
#